data_AF-A0A2V7ER33-F1
#
_entry.id   AF-A0A2V7ER33-F1
#
_cell.length_a   1.000
_cell.length_b   1.000
_cell.length_c   1.000
_cell.angle_alpha   90.00
_cell.angle_beta   90.00
_cell.angle_gamma   90.00
#
_symmetry.space_group_name_H-M   'P 1'
#
loop_
_entity.id
_entity.type
_entity.pdbx_description
1 polymer ?
#
loop_
_entity_poly.entity_id
_entity_poly.type
_entity_poly.pdbx_seq_one_letter_code
_entity_poly.pdbx_strand_id
1 'polypeptide(L)' 'MSPRPKAERRSNRPLREVLDDLLAHTREIARRAKEMTPAEFDYAQQRLEWLTDEVWRVATGGAALE' A
#
# COMPACT_ATOMS: atom_id res chain seq x y z
N MET A 1 21.78 4.28 -24.57
CA MET A 1 20.94 4.35 -23.35
C MET A 1 19.89 3.26 -23.46
N SER A 2 19.95 2.21 -22.63
CA SER A 2 18.84 1.24 -22.59
C SER A 2 17.57 1.93 -22.10
N PRO A 3 16.41 1.67 -22.72
CA PRO A 3 15.15 2.23 -22.24
C PRO A 3 14.95 1.72 -20.83
N ARG A 4 14.93 2.62 -19.84
CA ARG A 4 14.50 2.25 -18.49
C ARG A 4 13.11 1.62 -18.66
N PRO A 5 12.84 0.43 -18.09
CA PRO A 5 11.50 -0.13 -18.11
C PRO A 5 10.53 0.96 -17.68
N LYS A 6 9.48 1.21 -18.47
CA LYS A 6 8.45 2.19 -18.10
C LYS A 6 8.03 1.83 -16.68
N ALA A 7 8.21 2.77 -15.75
CA ALA A 7 7.93 2.53 -14.34
C ALA A 7 6.51 1.98 -14.22
N GLU A 8 6.36 0.75 -13.75
CA GLU A 8 5.13 -0.03 -13.82
C GLU A 8 3.96 0.69 -13.12
N ARG A 9 4.25 1.46 -12.06
CA ARG A 9 3.30 2.38 -11.39
C ARG A 9 2.67 3.43 -12.32
N ARG A 10 3.39 3.88 -13.34
CA ARG A 10 2.93 4.92 -14.28
C ARG A 10 1.96 4.35 -15.32
N SER A 11 2.01 3.06 -15.60
CA SER A 11 1.13 2.37 -16.55
C SER A 11 0.06 1.52 -15.88
N ASN A 12 0.29 1.05 -14.66
CA ASN A 12 -0.62 0.21 -13.89
C ASN A 12 -1.43 1.10 -12.92
N ARG A 13 -2.65 1.47 -13.33
CA ARG A 13 -3.56 2.31 -12.54
C ARG A 13 -3.96 1.65 -11.21
N PRO A 14 -4.39 0.37 -11.17
CA PRO A 14 -4.69 -0.31 -9.90
C PRO A 14 -3.51 -0.29 -8.92
N LEU A 15 -2.29 -0.56 -9.39
CA LEU A 15 -1.09 -0.53 -8.54
C LEU A 15 -0.84 0.86 -7.95
N ARG A 16 -1.13 1.91 -8.73
CA ARG A 16 -0.98 3.29 -8.25
C ARG A 16 -1.97 3.60 -7.14
N GLU A 17 -3.23 3.25 -7.33
CA GLU A 17 -4.30 3.51 -6.36
C GLU A 17 -3.99 2.86 -5.01
N VAL A 18 -3.61 1.58 -5.01
CA VAL A 18 -3.26 0.86 -3.76
C VAL A 18 -2.01 1.46 -3.08
N LEU A 19 -0.99 1.85 -3.87
CA LEU A 19 0.21 2.48 -3.32
C LEU A 19 -0.06 3.88 -2.76
N ASP A 20 -1.00 4.63 -3.36
CA ASP A 20 -1.41 5.93 -2.85
C ASP A 20 -2.18 5.77 -1.52
N ASP A 21 -3.04 4.76 -1.39
CA ASP A 21 -3.73 4.41 -0.15
C ASP A 21 -2.77 3.98 0.97
N LEU A 22 -1.77 3.14 0.64
CA LEU A 22 -0.70 2.74 1.57
C LEU A 22 0.08 3.94 2.09
N LEU A 23 0.45 4.86 1.20
CA LEU A 23 1.16 6.08 1.57
C LEU A 23 0.30 7.00 2.42
N ALA A 24 -1.01 7.10 2.14
CA ALA A 24 -1.94 7.88 2.94
C ALA A 24 -2.02 7.35 4.38
N HIS A 25 -2.22 6.05 4.56
CA HIS A 25 -2.32 5.42 5.89
C HIS A 25 -1.00 5.51 6.66
N THR A 26 0.13 5.27 5.98
CA THR A 26 1.46 5.40 6.61
C THR A 26 1.69 6.82 7.11
N ARG A 27 1.31 7.84 6.33
CA ARG A 27 1.44 9.25 6.73
C ARG A 27 0.50 9.62 7.86
N GLU A 28 -0.71 9.06 7.90
CA GLU A 28 -1.64 9.28 9.00
C GLU A 28 -1.07 8.75 10.31
N ILE A 29 -0.63 7.49 10.32
CA ILE A 29 -0.02 6.86 11.51
C ILE A 29 1.22 7.65 11.94
N ALA A 30 2.12 7.97 11.01
CA ALA A 30 3.33 8.73 11.33
C ALA A 30 3.05 10.10 11.97
N ARG A 31 1.93 10.75 11.61
CA ARG A 31 1.54 12.05 12.18
C ARG A 31 0.76 11.93 13.48
N ARG A 32 -0.12 10.94 13.61
CA ARG A 32 -1.17 10.91 14.63
C ARG A 32 -1.11 9.72 15.58
N ALA A 33 -0.12 8.82 15.46
CA ALA A 33 -0.03 7.62 16.31
C ALA A 33 -0.12 7.92 17.81
N LYS A 34 0.40 9.07 18.28
CA LYS A 34 0.34 9.47 19.70
C LYS A 34 -1.05 9.94 20.16
N GLU A 35 -1.92 10.30 19.23
CA GLU A 35 -3.28 10.80 19.46
C GLU A 35 -4.33 9.70 19.26
N MET A 36 -3.94 8.58 18.66
CA MET A 36 -4.81 7.43 18.44
C MET A 36 -5.07 6.69 19.75
N THR A 37 -6.30 6.24 19.92
CA THR A 37 -6.63 5.22 20.90
C THR A 37 -5.95 3.89 20.54
N PRO A 38 -5.76 2.96 21.49
CA PRO A 38 -5.20 1.64 21.19
C PRO A 38 -5.95 0.89 20.09
N ALA A 39 -7.29 0.99 20.06
CA ALA A 39 -8.12 0.33 19.06
C ALA A 39 -7.95 0.95 17.65
N GLU A 40 -7.84 2.29 17.57
CA GLU A 40 -7.58 2.97 16.29
C GLU A 40 -6.18 2.62 15.77
N PHE A 41 -5.19 2.54 16.65
CA PHE A 41 -3.83 2.18 16.26
C PHE A 41 -3.76 0.74 15.76
N ASP A 42 -4.37 -0.21 16.47
CA ASP A 42 -4.46 -1.62 16.06
C ASP A 42 -5.16 -1.78 14.70
N TYR A 43 -6.29 -1.10 14.51
CA TYR A 43 -6.97 -1.07 13.22
C TYR A 43 -6.08 -0.48 12.11
N ALA A 44 -5.38 0.62 12.39
CA ALA A 44 -4.50 1.26 11.41
C ALA A 44 -3.31 0.35 11.03
N GLN A 45 -2.78 -0.42 11.99
CA GLN A 45 -1.76 -1.43 11.72
C GLN A 45 -2.29 -2.58 10.85
N GLN A 46 -3.43 -3.17 11.20
CA GLN A 46 -4.07 -4.23 10.40
C GLN A 46 -4.38 -3.74 8.97
N ARG A 47 -4.79 -2.48 8.84
CA ARG A 47 -5.05 -1.86 7.54
C ARG A 47 -3.78 -1.69 6.72
N LEU A 48 -2.65 -1.33 7.33
CA LEU A 48 -1.36 -1.29 6.65
C LEU A 48 -0.93 -2.66 6.16
N GLU A 49 -1.06 -3.70 6.99
CA GLU A 49 -0.72 -5.08 6.62
C GLU A 49 -1.55 -5.55 5.42
N TRP A 50 -2.86 -5.33 5.47
CA TRP A 50 -3.73 -5.63 4.33
C TRP A 50 -3.34 -4.86 3.07
N LEU A 51 -2.98 -3.57 3.18
CA LEU A 51 -2.54 -2.76 2.02
C LEU A 51 -1.23 -3.29 1.44
N THR A 52 -0.32 -3.81 2.27
CA THR A 52 0.92 -4.43 1.76
C THR A 52 0.64 -5.72 0.98
N ASP A 53 -0.28 -6.56 1.45
CA ASP A 53 -0.72 -7.75 0.72
C ASP A 53 -1.39 -7.38 -0.60
N GLU A 54 -2.21 -6.33 -0.59
CA GLU A 54 -2.90 -5.84 -1.79
C GLU A 54 -1.91 -5.27 -2.82
N VAL A 55 -0.86 -4.56 -2.38
CA VAL A 55 0.24 -4.13 -3.26
C VAL A 55 0.89 -5.35 -3.90
N TRP A 56 1.21 -6.38 -3.12
CA TRP A 56 1.83 -7.60 -3.63
C TRP A 56 0.93 -8.30 -4.65
N ARG A 57 -0.36 -8.49 -4.33
CA ARG A 57 -1.36 -9.10 -5.19
C ARG A 57 -1.48 -8.36 -6.52
N VAL A 58 -1.56 -7.03 -6.49
CA VAL A 58 -1.70 -6.23 -7.71
C VAL A 58 -0.41 -6.17 -8.53
N ALA A 59 0.74 -6.10 -7.88
CA ALA A 59 2.04 -6.09 -8.54
C ALA A 59 2.35 -7.43 -9.25
N THR A 60 1.86 -8.55 -8.69
CA THR A 60 2.09 -9.90 -9.24
C THR A 60 0.99 -10.39 -10.18
N GLY A 61 -0.04 -9.56 -10.45
CA GLY A 61 -1.13 -9.93 -11.36
C GLY A 61 -2.16 -10.89 -10.76
N GLY A 62 -2.26 -10.98 -9.43
CA GLY A 62 -3.33 -11.69 -8.73
C GLY A 62 -3.11 -13.18 -8.51
N ALA A 63 -1.89 -13.70 -8.67
CA ALA A 63 -1.57 -15.08 -8.30
C ALA A 63 -1.45 -15.20 -6.78
N ALA A 64 -2.58 -15.31 -6.08
CA ALA A 64 -2.59 -16.07 -4.84
C ALA A 64 -2.30 -17.53 -5.26
N LEU A 65 -1.18 -18.08 -4.79
CA LEU A 65 -0.97 -19.52 -4.79
C LEU A 65 -2.09 -20.10 -3.91
N GLU A 66 -3.05 -20.80 -4.53
CA GLU A 66 -4.02 -21.64 -3.81
C GLU A 66 -3.31 -22.75 -3.02
#